data_AF-A0A957UDJ7-F1
#
_entry.id   AF-A0A957UDJ7-F1
#
_cell.length_a   1.000
_cell.length_b   1.000
_cell.length_c   1.000
_cell.angle_alpha   90.00
_cell.angle_beta   90.00
_cell.angle_gamma   90.00
#
_symmetry.space_group_name_H-M   'P 1'
#
loop_
_entity.id
_entity.type
_entity.pdbx_description
1 polymer ?
#
loop_
_entity_poly.entity_id
_entity_poly.type
_entity_poly.pdbx_seq_one_letter_code
_entity_poly.pdbx_strand_id
1 'polypeptide(L)' 'WVQYFYEDYGFHGTYWHSNFGQPMSHGCVNMTNADAKWLYEWASPTVTEFKWHVTEKSDPGTLVIVHP' A
#
# COMPACT_ATOMS: atom_id res chain seq x y z
N TRP A 1 -2.92 -7.33 -2.46
CA TRP A 1 -2.71 -6.29 -1.44
C TRP A 1 -2.03 -5.12 -2.12
N VAL A 2 -2.81 -4.11 -2.48
CA VAL A 2 -2.38 -2.92 -3.22
C VAL A 2 -3.13 -1.74 -2.62
N GLN A 3 -2.42 -0.72 -2.17
CA GLN A 3 -3.02 0.50 -1.62
C GLN A 3 -2.24 1.72 -2.11
N TYR A 4 -2.94 2.70 -2.67
CA TYR A 4 -2.35 3.93 -3.20
C TYR A 4 -2.37 5.03 -2.15
N PHE A 5 -1.33 5.86 -2.13
CA PHE A 5 -1.23 6.99 -1.21
C PHE A 5 -0.96 8.33 -1.90
N TYR A 6 -0.54 8.32 -3.16
CA TYR A 6 -0.33 9.53 -3.95
C TYR A 6 -0.40 9.16 -5.43
N GLU A 7 -1.40 9.65 -6.18
CA GLU A 7 -1.60 9.32 -7.60
C GLU A 7 -1.45 7.80 -7.85
N ASP A 8 -0.50 7.38 -8.71
CA ASP A 8 -0.23 5.98 -9.03
C ASP A 8 0.82 5.32 -8.11
N TYR A 9 1.30 6.03 -7.09
CA TYR A 9 2.26 5.51 -6.09
C TYR A 9 1.52 4.78 -4.97
N GLY A 10 2.00 3.57 -4.67
CA GLY A 10 1.38 2.72 -3.66
C GLY A 10 2.31 1.70 -3.02
N PHE A 11 1.80 1.06 -1.97
CA PHE A 11 2.35 -0.14 -1.37
C PHE A 11 1.74 -1.36 -2.04
N HIS A 12 2.58 -2.32 -2.44
CA HIS A 12 2.06 -3.58 -2.97
C HIS A 12 2.98 -4.78 -2.74
N GLY A 13 2.35 -5.95 -2.69
CA GLY A 13 3.04 -7.23 -2.70
C GLY A 13 3.80 -7.42 -4.02
N THR A 14 5.02 -7.93 -3.92
CA THR A 14 5.88 -8.21 -5.06
C THR A 14 6.43 -9.62 -4.96
N TYR A 15 6.13 -10.45 -5.98
CA TYR A 15 6.52 -11.86 -6.03
C TYR A 15 7.70 -12.14 -6.97
N TRP A 16 8.08 -11.19 -7.83
CA TRP A 16 9.04 -11.38 -8.92
C TRP A 16 10.50 -11.09 -8.54
N HIS A 17 10.76 -10.56 -7.35
CA HIS A 17 12.10 -10.42 -6.77
C HIS A 17 12.07 -10.59 -5.25
N SER A 18 13.26 -10.69 -4.64
CA SER A 18 13.42 -10.88 -3.20
C SER A 18 14.51 -10.00 -2.55
N ASN A 19 15.11 -9.06 -3.29
CA ASN A 19 16.16 -8.16 -2.79
C ASN A 19 15.59 -6.92 -2.10
N PHE A 20 14.68 -7.13 -1.14
CA PHE A 20 14.08 -6.05 -0.36
C PHE A 20 15.12 -5.23 0.41
N GLY A 21 14.82 -3.95 0.63
CA GLY A 21 15.76 -2.98 1.19
C GLY A 21 16.73 -2.38 0.18
N GLN A 22 16.73 -2.86 -1.07
CA GLN A 22 17.40 -2.22 -2.20
C GLN A 22 16.37 -1.60 -3.15
N PRO A 23 16.62 -0.41 -3.71
CA PRO A 23 15.70 0.22 -4.65
C PRO A 23 15.46 -0.67 -5.88
N MET A 24 14.21 -1.06 -6.11
CA MET A 24 13.81 -1.85 -7.26
C MET A 24 12.33 -1.62 -7.59
N SER A 25 11.99 -0.45 -8.10
CA SER A 25 10.66 -0.09 -8.61
C SER A 25 10.75 1.15 -9.50
N HIS A 26 9.64 1.56 -10.12
CA HIS A 26 9.51 2.86 -10.79
C HIS A 26 8.81 3.91 -9.91
N GLY A 27 8.83 3.72 -8.58
CA GLY A 27 8.24 4.67 -7.62
C GLY A 27 7.51 4.02 -6.46
N CYS A 28 6.80 2.91 -6.70
CA CYS A 28 6.06 2.19 -5.65
C CYS A 28 6.99 1.58 -4.60
N VAL A 29 6.41 1.30 -3.43
CA VAL A 29 7.10 0.60 -2.34
C VAL A 29 6.81 -0.90 -2.46
N ASN A 30 7.81 -1.64 -2.92
CA ASN A 30 7.73 -3.10 -3.04
C ASN A 30 7.85 -3.77 -1.67
N MET A 31 6.93 -4.68 -1.37
CA MET A 31 6.88 -5.45 -0.12
C MET A 31 6.80 -6.94 -0.40
N THR A 32 7.14 -7.78 0.59
CA THR A 32 6.76 -9.19 0.52
C THR A 32 5.23 -9.30 0.48
N ASN A 33 4.70 -10.39 -0.05
CA ASN A 33 3.23 -10.60 -0.06
C ASN A 33 2.64 -10.64 1.35
N ALA A 34 3.39 -11.12 2.35
CA ALA A 34 2.97 -11.16 3.74
C ALA A 34 2.92 -9.76 4.36
N ASP A 35 3.95 -8.93 4.14
CA ASP A 35 4.00 -7.57 4.69
C ASP A 35 2.96 -6.67 4.02
N ALA A 36 2.78 -6.80 2.70
CA ALA A 36 1.75 -6.06 1.97
C ALA A 36 0.34 -6.41 2.49
N LYS A 37 0.09 -7.68 2.80
CA LYS A 37 -1.16 -8.13 3.41
C LYS A 37 -1.36 -7.50 4.78
N TRP A 38 -0.36 -7.63 5.65
CA TRP A 38 -0.42 -7.10 7.00
C TRP A 38 -0.70 -5.59 7.01
N LEU A 39 0.02 -4.82 6.18
CA LEU A 39 -0.18 -3.37 6.10
C LEU A 39 -1.57 -3.01 5.59
N TYR A 40 -2.08 -3.75 4.59
CA TYR A 40 -3.41 -3.53 4.04
C TYR A 40 -4.53 -3.83 5.04
N GLU A 41 -4.36 -4.85 5.87
CA GLU A 41 -5.31 -5.20 6.93
C GLU A 41 -5.22 -4.25 8.13
N TRP A 42 -4.06 -3.63 8.36
CA TRP A 42 -3.84 -2.67 9.45
C TRP A 42 -4.32 -1.25 9.09
N ALA A 43 -4.18 -0.84 7.83
CA ALA A 43 -4.52 0.50 7.39
C ALA A 43 -6.03 0.71 7.22
N SER A 44 -6.47 1.95 7.39
CA SER A 44 -7.80 2.44 7.00
C SER A 44 -7.79 3.03 5.57
N PRO A 45 -8.93 3.03 4.87
CA PRO A 45 -10.21 2.45 5.27
C PRO A 45 -10.18 0.91 5.30
N THR A 46 -10.84 0.31 6.30
CA THR A 46 -10.90 -1.16 6.39
C THR A 46 -11.75 -1.72 5.26
N VAL A 47 -11.16 -2.65 4.52
CA VAL A 47 -11.82 -3.30 3.37
C VAL A 47 -12.71 -4.43 3.85
N THR A 48 -14.02 -4.20 3.82
CA THR A 48 -15.06 -5.20 4.19
C THR A 48 -15.69 -5.90 2.99
N GLU A 49 -15.49 -5.35 1.78
CA GLU A 49 -16.04 -5.85 0.52
C GLU A 49 -14.96 -5.89 -0.56
N PHE A 50 -15.04 -6.83 -1.50
CA PHE A 50 -14.10 -6.91 -2.63
C PHE A 50 -14.45 -5.91 -3.73
N LYS A 51 -14.21 -4.63 -3.47
CA LYS A 51 -14.34 -3.51 -4.42
C LYS A 51 -13.21 -2.51 -4.23
N TRP A 52 -13.12 -1.53 -5.12
CA TRP A 52 -12.26 -0.37 -4.88
C TRP A 52 -12.80 0.41 -3.69
N HIS A 53 -11.95 0.63 -2.69
CA HIS A 53 -12.22 1.50 -1.56
C HIS A 53 -11.42 2.77 -1.72
N VAL A 54 -12.10 3.91 -1.63
CA VAL A 54 -11.51 5.24 -1.69
C VAL A 54 -11.76 5.93 -0.37
N THR A 55 -10.84 6.81 0.03
CA THR A 55 -10.97 7.58 1.27
C THR A 55 -12.19 8.50 1.21
N GLU A 56 -12.88 8.64 2.34
CA GLU A 56 -14.04 9.53 2.49
C GLU A 56 -13.79 10.55 3.61
N LYS A 57 -14.61 11.60 3.69
CA LYS A 57 -14.45 12.60 4.77
C LYS A 57 -14.60 12.00 6.17
N SER A 58 -15.45 10.98 6.32
CA SER A 58 -15.68 10.24 7.58
C SER A 58 -14.64 9.16 7.85
N ASP A 59 -13.96 8.67 6.81
CA ASP A 59 -12.85 7.71 6.90
C ASP A 59 -11.74 8.17 5.94
N PRO A 60 -10.91 9.14 6.37
CA PRO A 60 -9.91 9.77 5.51
C PRO A 60 -8.76 8.84 5.15
N GLY A 61 -8.77 7.59 5.63
CA GLY A 61 -7.67 6.65 5.49
C GLY A 61 -6.52 6.93 6.43
N THR A 62 -5.50 6.07 6.34
CA THR A 62 -4.29 6.18 7.15
C THR A 62 -3.33 7.19 6.54
N LEU A 63 -2.82 8.12 7.36
CA LEU A 63 -1.88 9.14 6.93
C LEU A 63 -0.54 8.52 6.50
N VAL A 64 -0.11 8.83 5.29
CA VAL A 64 1.24 8.54 4.79
C VAL A 64 2.03 9.85 4.72
N ILE A 65 3.17 9.90 5.41
CA ILE A 65 4.08 11.04 5.38
C ILE A 65 5.30 10.63 4.55
N VAL A 66 5.53 11.33 3.45
CA VAL A 66 6.70 11.13 2.58
C VAL A 66 7.75 12.17 2.95
N HIS A 67 8.94 11.70 3.30
CA HIS A 67 10.08 12.57 3.60
C HIS A 67 11.07 12.59 2.41
N PRO A 68 11.68 13.74 2.12
CA PRO A 68 12.76 13.86 1.15
C PRO A 68 14.06 13.21 1.63
#